data_AF-A0A1G0LIC6-F1
#
_entry.id   AF-A0A1G0LIC6-F1
#
_cell.length_a   1.000
_cell.length_b   1.000
_cell.length_c   1.000
_cell.angle_alpha   90.00
_cell.angle_beta   90.00
_cell.angle_gamma   90.00
#
_symmetry.space_group_name_H-M   'P 1'
#
loop_
_entity.id
_entity.type
_entity.pdbx_description
1 polymer ?
#
loop_
_entity_poly.entity_id
_entity_poly.type
_entity_poly.pdbx_seq_one_letter_code
_entity_poly.pdbx_strand_id
1 'polypeptide(L)'
;MKGYDILNKIQEKRLPEHVFVKWYRRENDFVDYDLIDRFIDNLSNNEEIADISLLTMDEVWSEIKRLIGDKVNIVRTNTGENVEWLHEGKSGVTRQTCPYTPETLMTIFDVETRGNPIE
;
A
#
# COMPACT_ATOMS: atom_id res chain seq x y z
N MET A 1 20.56 -0.44 -0.81
CA MET A 1 20.74 0.56 0.26
C MET A 1 20.62 -0.16 1.59
N LYS A 2 21.36 0.28 2.63
CA LYS A 2 21.21 -0.31 3.98
C LYS A 2 20.05 0.35 4.71
N GLY A 3 19.51 -0.29 5.75
CA GLY A 3 18.37 0.23 6.52
C GLY A 3 18.56 1.69 7.00
N TYR A 4 19.75 2.04 7.48
CA TYR A 4 20.05 3.41 7.90
C TYR A 4 19.93 4.45 6.77
N ASP A 5 20.38 4.14 5.56
CA ASP A 5 20.29 5.04 4.41
C ASP A 5 18.82 5.31 4.04
N ILE A 6 17.98 4.28 4.22
CA ILE A 6 16.55 4.32 3.91
C ILE A 6 15.82 5.18 4.93
N LEU A 7 16.11 4.99 6.22
CA LEU A 7 15.54 5.83 7.29
C LEU A 7 15.84 7.31 7.06
N ASN A 8 17.08 7.66 6.73
CA ASN A 8 17.45 9.04 6.43
C ASN A 8 16.68 9.55 5.20
N LYS A 9 16.60 8.74 4.13
CA LYS A 9 15.86 9.10 2.93
C LYS A 9 14.36 9.33 3.20
N ILE A 10 13.75 8.53 4.07
CA ILE A 10 12.36 8.74 4.49
C ILE A 10 12.25 10.05 5.27
N GLN A 11 13.11 10.28 6.27
CA GLN A 11 13.07 11.50 7.08
C GLN A 11 13.26 12.78 6.25
N GLU A 12 14.13 12.75 5.25
CA GLU A 12 14.39 13.89 4.37
C GLU A 12 13.26 14.19 3.38
N LYS A 13 12.57 13.14 2.89
CA LYS A 13 11.58 13.25 1.80
C LYS A 13 10.13 13.17 2.26
N ARG A 14 9.85 12.73 3.49
CA ARG A 14 8.49 12.55 3.99
C ARG A 14 7.80 13.91 4.14
N LEU A 15 6.66 14.03 3.49
CA LEU A 15 5.71 15.11 3.67
C LEU A 15 4.54 14.61 4.54
N PRO A 16 3.77 15.51 5.18
CA PRO A 16 2.64 15.10 6.03
C PRO A 16 1.59 14.21 5.34
N GLU A 17 1.42 14.37 4.03
CA GLU A 17 0.52 13.58 3.19
C GLU A 17 1.06 12.19 2.81
N HIS A 18 2.35 11.95 2.99
CA HIS A 18 2.96 10.64 2.73
C HIS A 18 2.65 9.70 3.89
N VAL A 19 1.93 8.62 3.58
CA VAL A 19 1.52 7.60 4.55
C VAL A 19 2.09 6.23 4.20
N PHE A 20 2.45 6.03 2.93
CA PHE A 20 2.89 4.75 2.42
C PHE A 20 4.32 4.82 1.87
N VAL A 21 4.95 3.65 1.82
CA VAL A 21 6.20 3.42 1.13
C VAL A 21 6.02 2.30 0.12
N LYS A 22 6.41 2.57 -1.11
CA LYS A 22 6.66 1.58 -2.16
C LYS A 22 8.15 1.30 -2.16
N TRP A 23 8.56 0.05 -2.09
CA TRP A 23 9.98 -0.31 -2.05
C TRP A 23 10.29 -1.47 -2.98
N TYR A 24 11.50 -1.42 -3.54
CA TYR A 24 11.97 -2.37 -4.54
C TYR A 24 13.00 -3.29 -3.89
N ARG A 25 12.76 -4.60 -3.92
CA ARG A 25 13.76 -5.59 -3.49
C ARG A 25 14.84 -5.69 -4.56
N ARG A 26 16.11 -5.79 -4.16
CA ARG A 26 17.21 -5.83 -5.13
C ARG A 26 17.30 -7.14 -5.90
N GLU A 27 16.92 -8.25 -5.26
CA GLU A 27 17.13 -9.59 -5.80
C GLU A 27 15.98 -10.08 -6.67
N ASN A 28 14.82 -9.44 -6.61
CA ASN A 28 13.64 -9.84 -7.35
C ASN A 28 12.96 -8.61 -7.97
N ASP A 29 12.37 -8.75 -9.15
CA ASP A 29 11.54 -7.72 -9.82
C ASP A 29 10.19 -7.49 -9.09
N PHE A 30 10.16 -7.70 -7.76
CA PHE A 30 9.00 -7.46 -6.92
C PHE A 30 9.08 -6.09 -6.29
N VAL A 31 7.93 -5.46 -6.29
CA VAL A 31 7.64 -4.26 -5.53
C VAL A 31 6.88 -4.68 -4.29
N ASP A 32 7.08 -3.98 -3.18
CA ASP A 32 6.21 -4.11 -2.02
C ASP A 32 5.69 -2.74 -1.60
N TYR A 33 4.53 -2.75 -0.96
CA TYR A 33 3.88 -1.56 -0.42
C TYR A 33 3.69 -1.77 1.07
N ASP A 34 3.91 -0.70 1.84
CA ASP A 34 3.71 -0.74 3.27
C ASP A 34 3.31 0.65 3.80
N LEU A 35 2.74 0.72 5.00
CA LEU A 35 2.63 1.94 5.78
C LEU A 35 4.04 2.34 6.23
N ILE A 36 4.36 3.63 6.13
CA ILE A 36 5.71 4.13 6.45
C ILE A 36 6.13 3.71 7.87
N ASP A 37 5.24 3.87 8.84
CA ASP A 37 5.60 3.59 10.24
C ASP A 37 5.77 2.08 10.48
N ARG A 38 4.91 1.23 9.88
CA ARG A 38 5.06 -0.25 9.92
C ARG A 38 6.35 -0.70 9.23
N PHE A 39 6.70 -0.08 8.12
CA PHE A 39 7.92 -0.37 7.39
C PHE A 39 9.17 0.00 8.21
N ILE A 40 9.19 1.18 8.82
CA ILE A 40 10.29 1.63 9.67
C ILE A 40 10.51 0.67 10.85
N ASP A 41 9.42 0.26 11.51
CA ASP A 41 9.48 -0.63 12.67
C ASP A 41 9.99 -2.04 12.31
N ASN A 42 9.74 -2.49 11.08
CA ASN A 42 10.15 -3.81 10.59
C ASN A 42 11.47 -3.81 9.79
N LEU A 43 12.05 -2.63 9.53
CA LEU A 43 13.22 -2.50 8.67
C LEU A 43 14.42 -3.23 9.26
N SER A 44 14.85 -4.29 8.57
CA SER A 44 16.01 -5.07 9.00
C SER A 44 17.31 -4.49 8.46
N ASN A 45 18.37 -4.52 9.26
CA ASN A 45 19.71 -4.12 8.83
C ASN A 45 20.29 -5.01 7.71
N ASN A 46 19.70 -6.18 7.49
CA ASN A 46 20.13 -7.15 6.48
C ASN A 46 19.34 -7.07 5.17
N GLU A 47 18.31 -6.22 5.08
CA GLU A 47 17.54 -6.09 3.84
C GLU A 47 18.28 -5.26 2.79
N GLU A 48 18.42 -5.82 1.58
CA GLU A 48 18.93 -5.10 0.42
C GLU A 48 17.77 -4.48 -0.37
N ILE A 49 17.50 -3.20 -0.10
CA ILE A 49 16.47 -2.43 -0.80
C ILE A 49 17.13 -1.63 -1.92
N ALA A 50 16.65 -1.81 -3.15
CA ALA A 50 17.17 -1.11 -4.32
C ALA A 50 16.75 0.37 -4.32
N ASP A 51 15.45 0.62 -4.13
CA ASP A 51 14.90 1.98 -4.04
C ASP A 51 13.61 2.03 -3.20
N ILE A 52 13.22 3.24 -2.81
CA ILE A 52 11.95 3.54 -2.15
C ILE A 52 11.27 4.76 -2.79
N SER A 53 9.94 4.75 -2.81
CA SER A 53 9.10 5.90 -3.12
C SER A 53 8.08 6.08 -2.00
N LEU A 54 7.86 7.32 -1.59
CA LEU A 54 6.84 7.66 -0.60
C LEU A 54 5.57 8.02 -1.34
N LEU A 55 4.43 7.52 -0.86
CA LEU A 55 3.15 7.67 -1.52
C LEU A 55 2.09 8.22 -0.57
N THR A 56 1.21 9.01 -1.16
CA THR A 56 -0.02 9.53 -0.57
C THR A 56 -1.17 8.51 -0.67
N MET A 57 -2.28 8.80 0.01
CA MET A 57 -3.54 8.05 -0.15
C MET A 57 -4.03 8.01 -1.60
N ASP A 58 -3.96 9.14 -2.32
CA ASP A 58 -4.48 9.23 -3.68
C ASP A 58 -3.63 8.44 -4.68
N GLU A 59 -2.31 8.39 -4.48
CA GLU A 59 -1.40 7.57 -5.30
C GLU A 59 -1.65 6.08 -5.08
N VAL A 60 -1.76 5.63 -3.82
CA VAL A 60 -2.08 4.21 -3.54
C VAL A 60 -3.47 3.84 -4.04
N TRP A 61 -4.45 4.73 -3.89
CA TRP A 61 -5.78 4.52 -4.46
C TRP A 61 -5.73 4.38 -5.98
N SER A 62 -4.92 5.20 -6.66
CA SER A 62 -4.74 5.14 -8.11
C SER A 62 -4.12 3.81 -8.55
N GLU A 63 -3.16 3.28 -7.79
CA GLU A 63 -2.57 1.96 -8.02
C GLU A 63 -3.59 0.83 -7.82
N ILE A 64 -4.37 0.88 -6.73
CA ILE A 64 -5.46 -0.07 -6.48
C ILE A 64 -6.46 -0.06 -7.65
N LYS A 65 -6.87 1.14 -8.08
CA LYS A 65 -7.75 1.30 -9.24
C LYS A 65 -7.14 0.74 -10.53
N ARG A 66 -5.84 0.91 -10.75
CA ARG A 66 -5.13 0.32 -11.89
C ARG A 66 -5.16 -1.21 -11.86
N LEU A 67 -4.99 -1.81 -10.68
CA LEU A 67 -4.91 -3.26 -10.51
C LEU A 67 -6.27 -3.96 -10.66
N ILE A 68 -7.32 -3.42 -10.03
CA ILE A 68 -8.61 -4.12 -9.92
C ILE A 68 -9.81 -3.37 -10.51
N GLY A 69 -9.58 -2.19 -11.08
CA GLY A 69 -10.57 -1.45 -11.86
C GLY A 69 -11.84 -1.13 -11.09
N ASP A 70 -12.98 -1.54 -11.65
CA ASP A 70 -14.31 -1.22 -11.11
C ASP A 70 -14.72 -2.09 -9.91
N LYS A 71 -13.90 -3.08 -9.54
CA LYS A 71 -14.12 -3.89 -8.33
C LYS A 71 -13.96 -3.08 -7.04
N VAL A 72 -13.44 -1.86 -7.11
CA VAL A 72 -13.24 -1.00 -5.95
C VAL A 72 -13.67 0.43 -6.27
N ASN A 73 -14.44 1.05 -5.37
CA ASN A 73 -14.94 2.41 -5.55
C ASN A 73 -14.99 3.16 -4.22
N ILE A 74 -14.65 4.44 -4.23
CA ILE A 74 -14.92 5.33 -3.10
C ILE A 74 -16.40 5.73 -3.15
N VAL A 75 -17.09 5.55 -2.03
CA VAL A 75 -18.47 5.97 -1.84
C VAL A 75 -18.54 6.94 -0.67
N ARG A 76 -19.30 8.03 -0.85
CA ARG A 76 -19.57 9.00 0.21
C ARG A 76 -20.86 8.63 0.91
N THR A 77 -20.78 8.48 2.22
CA THR A 77 -21.92 8.18 3.09
C THR A 77 -22.10 9.29 4.12
N ASN A 78 -23.17 9.22 4.90
CA ASN A 78 -23.41 10.15 6.01
C ASN A 78 -22.34 10.08 7.11
N THR A 79 -21.57 8.99 7.17
CA THR A 79 -20.50 8.77 8.15
C THR A 79 -19.09 9.03 7.59
N GLY A 80 -18.98 9.55 6.36
CA GLY A 80 -17.71 9.86 5.70
C GLY A 80 -17.47 9.09 4.41
N GLU A 81 -16.23 9.15 3.94
CA GLU A 81 -15.75 8.42 2.75
C GLU A 81 -15.46 6.96 3.12
N ASN A 82 -16.00 6.05 2.32
CA ASN A 82 -15.80 4.61 2.46
C ASN A 82 -15.33 4.04 1.13
N VAL A 83 -14.74 2.86 1.18
CA VAL A 83 -14.39 2.04 0.03
C VAL A 83 -15.37 0.88 -0.04
N GLU A 84 -16.08 0.77 -1.17
CA GLU A 84 -16.75 -0.45 -1.56
C GLU A 84 -15.81 -1.30 -2.39
N TRP A 85 -15.69 -2.57 -2.02
CA TRP A 85 -14.75 -3.50 -2.62
C TRP A 85 -15.42 -4.84 -2.88
N LEU A 86 -15.25 -5.35 -4.10
CA LEU A 86 -15.75 -6.64 -4.57
C LEU A 86 -14.57 -7.59 -4.76
N HIS A 87 -14.48 -8.63 -3.92
CA HIS A 87 -13.36 -9.56 -3.94
C HIS A 87 -13.77 -11.01 -3.73
N GLU A 88 -12.87 -11.94 -4.03
CA GLU A 88 -13.08 -13.35 -3.73
C GLU A 88 -12.90 -13.60 -2.23
N GLY A 89 -13.94 -14.11 -1.59
CA GLY A 89 -13.91 -14.63 -0.22
C GLY A 89 -14.00 -16.15 -0.21
N LYS A 90 -13.96 -16.74 0.99
CA LYS A 90 -14.06 -18.21 1.18
C LYS A 90 -15.32 -18.84 0.59
N SER A 91 -16.40 -18.05 0.49
CA SER A 91 -17.73 -18.49 0.04
C SER A 91 -18.06 -18.04 -1.40
N GLY A 92 -17.09 -17.49 -2.13
CA GLY A 92 -17.28 -16.84 -3.44
C GLY A 92 -17.14 -15.32 -3.37
N VAL A 93 -17.61 -14.65 -4.42
CA VAL A 93 -17.50 -13.19 -4.55
C VAL A 93 -18.31 -12.48 -3.46
N THR A 94 -17.63 -11.63 -2.69
CA THR A 94 -18.21 -10.85 -1.58
C THR A 94 -18.03 -9.36 -1.83
N ARG A 95 -19.03 -8.57 -1.43
CA ARG A 95 -18.95 -7.11 -1.41
C ARG A 95 -18.74 -6.66 0.03
N GLN A 96 -17.70 -5.86 0.26
CA GLN A 96 -17.37 -5.31 1.57
C GLN A 96 -17.31 -3.78 1.49
N THR A 97 -17.76 -3.10 2.55
CA THR A 97 -17.66 -1.65 2.70
C THR A 97 -16.81 -1.35 3.92
N CYS A 98 -15.74 -0.58 3.71
CA CYS A 98 -14.77 -0.22 4.75
C CYS A 98 -14.54 1.29 4.78
N PRO A 99 -14.15 1.89 5.92
CA PRO A 99 -13.72 3.29 5.96
C PRO A 99 -12.54 3.56 5.01
N TYR A 100 -12.53 4.70 4.32
CA TYR A 100 -11.40 5.12 3.48
C TYR A 100 -10.24 5.58 4.37
N THR A 101 -9.35 4.64 4.70
CA THR A 101 -8.23 4.81 5.61
C THR A 101 -6.98 4.13 5.04
N PRO A 102 -5.77 4.54 5.48
CA PRO A 102 -4.54 3.92 5.00
C PRO A 102 -4.50 2.40 5.20
N GLU A 103 -4.98 1.93 6.35
CA GLU A 103 -5.02 0.52 6.71
C GLU A 103 -5.98 -0.27 5.80
N THR A 104 -7.14 0.31 5.47
CA THR A 104 -8.08 -0.29 4.51
C THR A 104 -7.42 -0.43 3.13
N LEU A 105 -6.75 0.61 2.64
CA LEU A 105 -6.10 0.55 1.33
C LEU A 105 -4.99 -0.49 1.29
N MET A 106 -4.17 -0.57 2.33
CA MET A 106 -3.14 -1.59 2.45
C MET A 106 -3.74 -3.00 2.47
N THR A 107 -4.83 -3.20 3.21
CA THR A 107 -5.52 -4.49 3.27
C THR A 107 -6.04 -4.92 1.90
N ILE A 108 -6.65 -4.00 1.14
CA ILE A 108 -7.13 -4.29 -0.22
C ILE A 108 -5.95 -4.65 -1.12
N PHE A 109 -4.88 -3.86 -1.06
CA PHE A 109 -3.69 -4.08 -1.86
C PHE A 109 -3.06 -5.46 -1.57
N ASP A 110 -2.87 -5.80 -0.30
CA ASP A 110 -2.31 -7.08 0.15
C ASP A 110 -3.14 -8.27 -0.32
N VAL A 111 -4.48 -8.18 -0.24
CA VAL A 111 -5.38 -9.26 -0.66
C VAL A 111 -5.36 -9.46 -2.18
N GLU A 112 -5.41 -8.37 -2.95
CA GLU A 112 -5.51 -8.44 -4.41
C GLU A 112 -4.18 -8.81 -5.06
N THR A 113 -3.07 -8.40 -4.47
CA THR A 113 -1.73 -8.75 -4.95
C THR A 113 -1.21 -10.05 -4.35
N ARG A 114 -1.89 -10.60 -3.33
CA ARG A 114 -1.40 -11.72 -2.50
C ARG A 114 0.02 -11.47 -1.98
N GLY A 115 0.35 -10.20 -1.71
CA GLY A 115 1.69 -9.77 -1.31
C GLY A 115 2.77 -9.92 -2.40
N ASN A 116 2.40 -10.00 -3.69
CA ASN A 116 3.34 -10.07 -4.82
C ASN A 116 2.84 -9.23 -6.01
N PRO A 117 2.86 -7.90 -5.94
CA PRO A 117 2.60 -7.08 -7.12
C PRO A 117 3.79 -7.23 -8.09
N ILE A 118 3.49 -7.61 -9.33
CA ILE A 118 4.44 -7.60 -10.45
C ILE A 118 4.26 -6.25 -11.15
N GLU A 119 5.36 -5.58 -11.49
CA GLU A 119 5.36 -4.25 -12.13
C GLU A 119 4.65 -4.23 -13.50
#